data_AF-A0A4R4LQA2-F1
#
_entry.id   AF-A0A4R4LQA2-F1
#
_cell.length_a   1.000
_cell.length_b   1.000
_cell.length_c   1.000
_cell.angle_alpha   90.00
_cell.angle_beta   90.00
_cell.angle_gamma   90.00
#
_symmetry.space_group_name_H-M   'P 1'
#
loop_
_entity.id
_entity.type
_entity.pdbx_description
1 polymer ?
#
loop_
_entity_poly.entity_id
_entity_poly.type
_entity_poly.pdbx_seq_one_letter_code
_entity_poly.pdbx_strand_id
1 'polypeptide(L)'
;MIRWRKGTVEDIRREWPGAVELTVSIGDDGTHRALAYPELVGRPEPGDTVLLNTTALAMGLGTGGYAMVVAVPDRLPPDPSGPGHLVKARYTPLQATVLGADEQDSPHHGVLRDADSLDGMPVVVADLHSALPPILAALRAERPAARIVYVMPDGGALPAWFSMSIARLKDAGALAATVTAGQAFGGDLEAVTVHTGLLAARLILRADAAVLAQGPGNLGTGTRWGFSGVAAGEAVNAASVLGGRPVGSLRVSEGDRRERHIGVSHHSLTAYG
;
A
#
# COMPACT_ATOMS: atom_id res chain seq x y z
N MET A 1 18.69 5.78 -12.49
CA MET A 1 17.22 5.61 -12.50
C MET A 1 16.84 4.15 -12.34
N ILE A 2 17.15 3.25 -13.28
CA ILE A 2 16.87 1.81 -13.11
C ILE A 2 18.06 0.98 -13.59
N ARG A 3 18.52 0.02 -12.78
CA ARG A 3 19.48 -1.03 -13.16
C ARG A 3 18.70 -2.27 -13.61
N TRP A 4 18.75 -2.55 -14.91
CA TRP A 4 18.10 -3.70 -15.50
C TRP A 4 19.01 -4.93 -15.51
N ARG A 5 18.41 -6.09 -15.31
CA ARG A 5 19.05 -7.40 -15.48
C ARG A 5 18.11 -8.36 -16.18
N LYS A 6 18.68 -9.30 -16.92
CA LYS A 6 18.00 -10.50 -17.38
C LYS A 6 18.29 -11.62 -16.37
N GLY A 7 17.28 -12.36 -15.98
CA GLY A 7 17.44 -13.54 -15.13
C GLY A 7 16.58 -14.71 -15.59
N THR A 8 16.77 -15.86 -14.95
CA THR A 8 15.96 -17.06 -15.15
C THR A 8 15.29 -17.40 -13.82
N VAL A 9 13.99 -17.69 -13.84
CA VAL A 9 13.28 -18.15 -12.65
C VAL A 9 13.75 -19.57 -12.34
N GLU A 10 14.25 -19.79 -11.12
CA GLU A 10 14.69 -21.11 -10.66
C GLU A 10 13.56 -21.82 -9.91
N ASP A 11 12.88 -21.09 -9.02
CA ASP A 11 11.85 -21.66 -8.15
C ASP A 11 10.88 -20.59 -7.65
N ILE A 12 9.69 -21.02 -7.25
CA ILE A 12 8.68 -20.21 -6.57
C ILE A 12 8.83 -20.42 -5.06
N ARG A 13 9.21 -19.37 -4.33
CA ARG A 13 9.49 -19.46 -2.89
C ARG A 13 8.23 -19.45 -2.05
N ARG A 14 7.36 -18.46 -2.30
CA ARG A 14 6.08 -18.31 -1.62
C ARG A 14 5.17 -17.38 -2.42
N GLU A 15 3.88 -17.45 -2.12
CA GLU A 15 2.86 -16.61 -2.72
C GLU A 15 1.93 -16.05 -1.65
N TRP A 16 1.36 -14.89 -1.93
CA TRP A 16 0.24 -14.32 -1.19
C TRP A 16 -0.61 -13.50 -2.17
N PRO A 17 -1.83 -13.07 -1.78
CA PRO A 17 -2.72 -12.36 -2.69
C PRO A 17 -2.03 -11.18 -3.42
N GLY A 18 -1.94 -11.30 -4.75
CA GLY A 18 -1.39 -10.29 -5.66
C GLY A 18 0.13 -10.29 -5.85
N ALA A 19 0.90 -11.17 -5.18
CA ALA A 19 2.36 -11.20 -5.34
C ALA A 19 2.98 -12.60 -5.21
N VAL A 20 4.06 -12.81 -5.96
CA VAL A 20 4.82 -14.07 -6.00
C VAL A 20 6.29 -13.78 -5.72
N GLU A 21 6.84 -14.39 -4.67
CA GLU A 21 8.26 -14.35 -4.36
C GLU A 21 8.97 -15.51 -5.09
N LEU A 22 10.04 -15.17 -5.79
CA LEU A 22 10.79 -16.08 -6.65
C LEU A 22 12.24 -16.18 -6.20
N THR A 23 12.86 -17.30 -6.56
CA THR A 23 14.32 -17.42 -6.66
C THR A 23 14.68 -17.24 -8.14
N VAL A 24 15.59 -16.32 -8.45
CA VAL A 24 16.05 -16.06 -9.83
C VAL A 24 17.57 -16.11 -9.92
N SER A 25 18.11 -16.74 -10.96
CA SER A 25 19.53 -16.62 -11.31
C SER A 25 19.74 -15.44 -12.26
N ILE A 26 20.76 -14.64 -11.97
CA ILE A 26 21.09 -13.43 -12.75
C ILE A 26 22.53 -13.54 -13.22
N GLY A 27 22.79 -14.28 -14.31
CA GLY A 27 24.14 -14.44 -14.87
C GLY A 27 25.22 -14.66 -13.80
N ASP A 28 26.29 -13.86 -13.86
CA ASP A 28 27.38 -13.90 -12.87
C ASP A 28 27.04 -13.24 -11.52
N ASP A 29 25.93 -12.49 -11.44
CA ASP A 29 25.47 -11.87 -10.18
C ASP A 29 24.90 -12.95 -9.21
N GLY A 30 24.69 -14.19 -9.68
CA GLY A 30 24.26 -15.32 -8.86
C GLY A 30 22.74 -15.38 -8.59
N THR A 31 22.36 -16.08 -7.53
CA THR A 31 20.95 -16.30 -7.16
C THR A 31 20.43 -15.18 -6.24
N HIS A 32 19.27 -14.62 -6.59
CA HIS A 32 18.62 -13.52 -5.86
C HIS A 32 17.16 -13.83 -5.58
N ARG A 33 16.60 -13.18 -4.56
CA ARG A 33 15.14 -13.13 -4.38
C ARG A 33 14.56 -12.10 -5.35
N ALA A 34 13.46 -12.46 -5.99
CA ALA A 34 12.69 -11.56 -6.83
C ALA A 34 11.23 -11.52 -6.39
N LEU A 35 10.53 -10.46 -6.81
CA LEU A 35 9.11 -10.29 -6.55
C LEU A 35 8.39 -9.91 -7.85
N ALA A 36 7.35 -10.66 -8.19
CA ALA A 36 6.45 -10.36 -9.29
C ALA A 36 5.07 -9.99 -8.76
N TYR A 37 4.40 -9.07 -9.45
CA TYR A 37 2.97 -8.81 -9.29
C TYR A 37 2.25 -9.42 -10.49
N PRO A 38 1.66 -10.63 -10.36
CA PRO A 38 1.14 -11.35 -11.52
C PRO A 38 0.13 -10.58 -12.35
N GLU A 39 -0.69 -9.74 -11.72
CA GLU A 39 -1.67 -8.88 -12.42
C GLU A 39 -1.03 -7.82 -13.33
N LEU A 40 0.25 -7.47 -13.11
CA LEU A 40 0.96 -6.49 -13.93
C LEU A 40 1.87 -7.13 -14.98
N VAL A 41 2.50 -8.27 -14.65
CA VAL A 41 3.59 -8.83 -15.44
C VAL A 41 3.37 -10.27 -15.90
N GLY A 42 2.19 -10.85 -15.60
CA GLY A 42 1.95 -12.28 -15.73
C GLY A 42 2.57 -13.07 -14.58
N ARG A 43 2.18 -14.34 -14.43
CA ARG A 43 2.74 -15.23 -13.41
C ARG A 43 4.01 -15.90 -13.94
N PRO A 44 5.21 -15.61 -13.39
CA PRO A 44 6.43 -16.28 -13.81
C PRO A 44 6.45 -17.74 -13.34
N GLU A 45 7.02 -18.63 -14.16
CA GLU A 45 7.21 -20.04 -13.85
C GLU A 45 8.70 -20.42 -13.87
N PRO A 46 9.13 -21.46 -13.13
CA PRO A 46 10.48 -22.00 -13.25
C PRO A 46 10.88 -22.26 -14.71
N GLY A 47 12.07 -21.79 -15.09
CA GLY A 47 12.58 -21.82 -16.45
C GLY A 47 12.27 -20.57 -17.29
N ASP A 48 11.32 -19.73 -16.87
CA ASP A 48 11.03 -18.48 -17.59
C ASP A 48 12.21 -17.52 -17.51
N THR A 49 12.48 -16.86 -18.64
CA THR A 49 13.29 -15.64 -18.66
C THR A 49 12.49 -14.50 -18.03
N VAL A 50 13.13 -13.68 -17.21
CA VAL A 50 12.55 -12.45 -16.64
C VAL A 50 13.46 -11.25 -16.82
N LEU A 51 12.85 -10.08 -17.04
CA LEU A 51 13.53 -8.79 -16.93
C LEU A 51 13.31 -8.21 -15.53
N LEU A 52 14.38 -7.73 -14.91
CA LEU A 52 14.42 -7.38 -13.49
C LEU A 52 14.91 -5.95 -13.29
N ASN A 53 14.30 -5.21 -12.36
CA ASN A 53 14.85 -4.02 -11.75
C ASN A 53 15.60 -4.40 -10.47
N THR A 54 16.94 -4.30 -10.52
CA THR A 54 17.84 -4.65 -9.41
C THR A 54 18.45 -3.42 -8.75
N THR A 55 17.90 -2.22 -8.98
CA THR A 55 18.45 -0.95 -8.48
C THR A 55 18.57 -0.96 -6.96
N ALA A 56 17.49 -1.36 -6.28
CA ALA A 56 17.43 -1.36 -4.83
C ALA A 56 18.42 -2.37 -4.23
N LEU A 57 18.58 -3.54 -4.88
CA LEU A 57 19.58 -4.55 -4.51
C LEU A 57 20.99 -4.01 -4.64
N ALA A 58 21.34 -3.46 -5.80
CA ALA A 58 22.68 -2.95 -6.07
C ALA A 58 23.07 -1.79 -5.15
N MET A 59 22.09 -1.04 -4.64
CA MET A 59 22.29 0.07 -3.70
C MET A 59 22.14 -0.37 -2.22
N GLY A 60 21.84 -1.63 -1.94
CA GLY A 60 21.62 -2.12 -0.57
C GLY A 60 20.44 -1.45 0.14
N LEU A 61 19.42 -0.99 -0.61
CA LEU A 61 18.26 -0.31 -0.03
C LEU A 61 17.35 -1.32 0.68
N GLY A 62 16.82 -0.96 1.85
CA GLY A 62 16.00 -1.79 2.73
C GLY A 62 14.60 -2.20 2.22
N THR A 63 14.40 -2.26 0.90
CA THR A 63 13.13 -2.58 0.21
C THR A 63 12.86 -4.10 0.16
N GLY A 64 12.97 -4.77 1.30
CA GLY A 64 12.78 -6.23 1.40
C GLY A 64 13.85 -7.09 0.69
N GLY A 65 14.73 -6.47 -0.10
CA GLY A 65 15.82 -7.13 -0.82
C GLY A 65 15.34 -7.96 -2.00
N TYR A 66 14.43 -7.41 -2.81
CA TYR A 66 13.92 -8.06 -4.02
C TYR A 66 14.46 -7.42 -5.30
N ALA A 67 14.74 -8.25 -6.30
CA ALA A 67 14.74 -7.85 -7.70
C ALA A 67 13.28 -7.77 -8.18
N MET A 68 12.81 -6.60 -8.58
CA MET A 68 11.42 -6.47 -9.03
C MET A 68 11.30 -6.99 -10.46
N VAL A 69 10.40 -7.95 -10.70
CA VAL A 69 10.10 -8.42 -12.05
C VAL A 69 9.38 -7.32 -12.81
N VAL A 70 9.92 -6.97 -13.98
CA VAL A 70 9.36 -5.95 -14.87
C VAL A 70 8.57 -6.59 -16.01
N ALA A 71 9.03 -7.73 -16.53
CA ALA A 71 8.34 -8.47 -17.57
C ALA A 71 8.80 -9.93 -17.62
N VAL A 72 7.90 -10.80 -18.09
CA VAL A 72 8.19 -12.16 -18.57
C VAL A 72 8.12 -12.11 -20.12
N PRO A 73 9.21 -11.78 -20.82
CA PRO A 73 9.17 -11.40 -22.24
C PRO A 73 8.61 -12.47 -23.17
N ASP A 74 8.81 -13.75 -22.82
CA ASP A 74 8.41 -14.88 -23.65
C ASP A 74 7.01 -15.41 -23.31
N ARG A 75 6.33 -14.79 -22.32
CA ARG A 75 5.01 -15.19 -21.83
C ARG A 75 4.20 -13.98 -21.33
N LEU A 76 3.52 -13.32 -22.25
CA LEU A 76 2.69 -12.16 -21.91
C LEU A 76 1.47 -12.56 -21.07
N PRO A 77 1.04 -11.72 -20.10
CA PRO A 77 -0.26 -11.90 -19.47
C PRO A 77 -1.40 -11.75 -20.49
N PRO A 78 -2.58 -12.32 -20.21
CA PRO A 78 -3.78 -12.05 -21.00
C PRO A 78 -4.18 -10.58 -20.90
N ASP A 79 -4.86 -10.07 -21.94
CA ASP A 79 -5.42 -8.73 -21.90
C ASP A 79 -6.44 -8.58 -20.76
N PRO A 80 -6.45 -7.44 -20.05
CA PRO A 80 -7.42 -7.20 -19.00
C PRO A 80 -8.84 -7.10 -19.58
N SER A 81 -9.82 -7.55 -18.81
CA SER A 81 -11.24 -7.43 -19.13
C SER A 81 -12.02 -6.88 -17.95
N GLY A 82 -13.14 -6.21 -18.22
CA GLY A 82 -14.00 -5.61 -17.20
C GLY A 82 -14.13 -4.10 -17.34
N PRO A 83 -15.01 -3.48 -16.54
CA PRO A 83 -15.16 -2.03 -16.49
C PRO A 83 -13.97 -1.38 -15.77
N GLY A 84 -13.83 -0.06 -15.91
CA GLY A 84 -12.80 0.70 -15.22
C GLY A 84 -11.75 1.29 -16.16
N HIS A 85 -11.62 2.60 -16.14
CA HIS A 85 -10.65 3.35 -16.94
C HIS A 85 -9.77 4.30 -16.10
N LEU A 86 -9.85 4.23 -14.77
CA LEU A 86 -8.90 4.95 -13.93
C LEU A 86 -7.49 4.37 -14.09
N VAL A 87 -6.52 5.24 -14.32
CA VAL A 87 -5.12 4.84 -14.46
C VAL A 87 -4.35 5.13 -13.18
N LYS A 88 -3.68 4.10 -12.66
CA LYS A 88 -2.77 4.11 -11.49
C LYS A 88 -1.32 3.91 -11.94
N ALA A 89 -0.36 4.35 -11.12
CA ALA A 89 1.05 4.44 -11.51
C ALA A 89 1.25 5.15 -12.87
N ARG A 90 0.51 6.25 -13.08
CA ARG A 90 0.32 6.90 -14.39
C ARG A 90 1.63 7.28 -15.07
N TYR A 91 1.67 7.08 -16.39
CA TYR A 91 2.78 7.43 -17.29
C TYR A 91 4.11 6.72 -16.98
N THR A 92 4.06 5.63 -16.22
CA THR A 92 5.16 4.67 -16.11
C THR A 92 4.92 3.50 -17.08
N PRO A 93 5.96 2.76 -17.50
CA PRO A 93 5.78 1.58 -18.36
C PRO A 93 4.90 0.47 -17.78
N LEU A 94 4.59 0.51 -16.47
CA LEU A 94 3.72 -0.45 -15.77
C LEU A 94 2.45 0.22 -15.19
N GLN A 95 1.99 1.31 -15.80
CA GLN A 95 0.68 1.88 -15.43
C GLN A 95 -0.44 0.84 -15.63
N ALA A 96 -1.44 0.84 -14.75
CA ALA A 96 -2.54 -0.12 -14.76
C ALA A 96 -3.89 0.59 -14.79
N THR A 97 -4.85 0.04 -15.53
CA THR A 97 -6.26 0.44 -15.44
C THR A 97 -6.92 -0.30 -14.29
N VAL A 98 -7.77 0.40 -13.55
CA VAL A 98 -8.56 -0.15 -12.45
C VAL A 98 -9.98 0.42 -12.49
N LEU A 99 -10.93 -0.28 -11.89
CA LEU A 99 -12.27 0.26 -11.62
C LEU A 99 -12.25 1.05 -10.31
N GLY A 100 -12.36 2.38 -10.40
CA GLY A 100 -12.53 3.22 -9.21
C GLY A 100 -13.90 3.05 -8.58
N ALA A 101 -13.99 2.96 -7.25
CA ALA A 101 -15.26 2.99 -6.53
C ALA A 101 -16.07 4.25 -6.87
N ASP A 102 -15.39 5.38 -7.04
CA ASP A 102 -15.94 6.69 -7.40
C ASP A 102 -16.10 6.93 -8.92
N GLU A 103 -15.68 5.99 -9.77
CA GLU A 103 -15.80 6.07 -11.24
C GLU A 103 -17.24 5.82 -11.72
N GLN A 104 -17.67 6.43 -12.83
CA GLN A 104 -19.05 6.34 -13.34
C GLN A 104 -19.52 4.91 -13.62
N ASP A 105 -18.62 4.05 -14.11
CA ASP A 105 -18.91 2.65 -14.43
C ASP A 105 -18.93 1.75 -13.19
N SER A 106 -18.59 2.27 -12.01
CA SER A 106 -18.63 1.51 -10.77
C SER A 106 -20.06 1.39 -10.22
N PRO A 107 -20.44 0.22 -9.69
CA PRO A 107 -21.73 0.04 -9.02
C PRO A 107 -21.87 0.91 -7.76
N HIS A 108 -20.76 1.48 -7.26
CA HIS A 108 -20.73 2.34 -6.09
C HIS A 108 -20.85 3.83 -6.42
N HIS A 109 -20.78 4.21 -7.71
CA HIS A 109 -20.79 5.61 -8.13
C HIS A 109 -21.98 6.38 -7.57
N GLY A 110 -23.18 5.80 -7.66
CA GLY A 110 -24.40 6.46 -7.19
C GLY A 110 -24.39 6.79 -5.70
N VAL A 111 -23.73 5.97 -4.88
CA VAL A 111 -23.58 6.22 -3.43
C VAL A 111 -22.54 7.30 -3.16
N LEU A 112 -21.47 7.35 -3.96
CA LEU A 112 -20.34 8.26 -3.73
C LEU A 112 -20.48 9.62 -4.41
N ARG A 113 -21.29 9.73 -5.48
CA ARG A 113 -21.41 10.94 -6.31
C ARG A 113 -21.68 12.20 -5.50
N ASP A 114 -22.58 12.09 -4.52
CA ASP A 114 -23.05 13.21 -3.70
C ASP A 114 -22.64 13.02 -2.21
N ALA A 115 -21.73 12.08 -1.92
CA ALA A 115 -21.31 11.78 -0.55
C ALA A 115 -20.31 12.80 -0.02
N ASP A 116 -20.55 13.29 1.19
CA ASP A 116 -19.76 14.37 1.79
C ASP A 116 -19.42 14.18 3.27
N SER A 117 -19.82 13.05 3.87
CA SER A 117 -19.69 12.83 5.32
C SER A 117 -19.28 11.40 5.70
N LEU A 118 -18.44 11.31 6.72
CA LEU A 118 -18.06 10.08 7.42
C LEU A 118 -18.95 9.78 8.63
N ASP A 119 -19.93 10.65 8.93
CA ASP A 119 -20.88 10.46 10.04
C ASP A 119 -20.16 10.22 11.38
N GLY A 120 -19.13 11.03 11.65
CA GLY A 120 -18.33 10.93 12.88
C GLY A 120 -17.45 9.68 13.00
N MET A 121 -17.28 8.88 11.93
CA MET A 121 -16.43 7.69 11.97
C MET A 121 -14.99 8.02 12.44
N PRO A 122 -14.43 7.29 13.42
CA PRO A 122 -13.05 7.45 13.82
C PRO A 122 -12.08 7.04 12.71
N VAL A 123 -11.08 7.88 12.48
CA VAL A 123 -10.01 7.65 11.49
C VAL A 123 -8.67 7.70 12.22
N VAL A 124 -8.08 6.54 12.48
CA VAL A 124 -6.75 6.45 13.10
C VAL A 124 -5.70 6.68 12.03
N VAL A 125 -5.01 7.81 12.11
CA VAL A 125 -3.96 8.20 11.15
C VAL A 125 -2.61 7.75 11.69
N ALA A 126 -1.78 7.12 10.86
CA ALA A 126 -0.41 6.79 11.22
C ALA A 126 0.57 7.17 10.11
N ASP A 127 1.78 7.56 10.50
CA ASP A 127 2.84 7.94 9.59
C ASP A 127 3.48 6.75 8.87
N LEU A 128 3.33 5.52 9.39
CA LEU A 128 3.98 4.32 8.85
C LEU A 128 3.03 3.12 8.75
N HIS A 129 3.20 2.33 7.69
CA HIS A 129 2.48 1.08 7.48
C HIS A 129 2.59 0.10 8.66
N SER A 130 3.76 0.04 9.31
CA SER A 130 4.00 -0.89 10.43
C SER A 130 3.13 -0.62 11.66
N ALA A 131 2.44 0.52 11.73
CA ALA A 131 1.48 0.81 12.78
C ALA A 131 0.13 0.07 12.59
N LEU A 132 -0.17 -0.43 11.38
CA LEU A 132 -1.44 -1.08 11.09
C LEU A 132 -1.71 -2.30 11.99
N PRO A 133 -0.81 -3.31 12.12
CA PRO A 133 -1.07 -4.45 13.01
C PRO A 133 -1.33 -4.08 14.48
N PRO A 134 -0.51 -3.26 15.18
CA PRO A 134 -0.78 -2.93 16.57
C PRO A 134 -2.04 -2.07 16.76
N ILE A 135 -2.36 -1.15 15.82
CA ILE A 135 -3.62 -0.40 15.86
C ILE A 135 -4.82 -1.35 15.77
N LEU A 136 -4.79 -2.31 14.84
CA LEU A 136 -5.85 -3.30 14.72
C LEU A 136 -5.95 -4.17 15.95
N ALA A 137 -4.82 -4.59 16.53
CA ALA A 137 -4.83 -5.38 17.77
C ALA A 137 -5.52 -4.65 18.92
N ALA A 138 -5.22 -3.35 19.11
CA ALA A 138 -5.86 -2.53 20.12
C ALA A 138 -7.36 -2.35 19.86
N LEU A 139 -7.73 -2.02 18.61
CA LEU A 139 -9.15 -1.88 18.23
C LEU A 139 -9.92 -3.19 18.41
N ARG A 140 -9.32 -4.35 18.12
CA ARG A 140 -9.94 -5.67 18.29
C ARG A 140 -10.05 -6.08 19.75
N ALA A 141 -9.12 -5.68 20.61
CA ALA A 141 -9.22 -5.91 22.04
C ALA A 141 -10.42 -5.16 22.66
N GLU A 142 -10.62 -3.90 22.27
CA GLU A 142 -11.68 -3.05 22.82
C GLU A 142 -13.04 -3.22 22.10
N ARG A 143 -13.01 -3.47 20.79
CA ARG A 143 -14.19 -3.58 19.93
C ARG A 143 -14.05 -4.79 18.99
N PRO A 144 -14.17 -6.03 19.51
CA PRO A 144 -13.91 -7.26 18.74
C PRO A 144 -14.74 -7.37 17.46
N ALA A 145 -15.98 -6.88 17.48
CA ALA A 145 -16.91 -6.92 16.35
C ALA A 145 -16.77 -5.74 15.36
N ALA A 146 -15.93 -4.73 15.66
CA ALA A 146 -15.81 -3.56 14.80
C ALA A 146 -15.29 -3.95 13.41
N ARG A 147 -15.92 -3.40 12.37
CA ARG A 147 -15.49 -3.52 11.00
C ARG A 147 -14.46 -2.44 10.70
N ILE A 148 -13.18 -2.84 10.66
CA ILE A 148 -12.06 -1.92 10.47
C ILE A 148 -11.56 -2.01 9.04
N VAL A 149 -11.45 -0.86 8.36
CA VAL A 149 -10.95 -0.75 6.97
C VAL A 149 -9.64 0.02 6.96
N TYR A 150 -8.70 -0.40 6.10
CA TYR A 150 -7.44 0.30 5.89
C TYR A 150 -7.53 1.17 4.64
N VAL A 151 -7.19 2.45 4.74
CA VAL A 151 -7.08 3.37 3.59
C VAL A 151 -5.61 3.65 3.34
N MET A 152 -5.10 3.19 2.20
CA MET A 152 -3.68 3.24 1.84
C MET A 152 -3.43 4.26 0.71
N PRO A 153 -2.86 5.44 1.02
CA PRO A 153 -2.41 6.39 0.00
C PRO A 153 -1.04 5.98 -0.59
N ASP A 154 -0.58 6.76 -1.57
CA ASP A 154 0.58 6.54 -2.43
C ASP A 154 1.92 7.09 -1.89
N GLY A 155 2.05 7.27 -0.57
CA GLY A 155 3.30 7.74 0.05
C GLY A 155 4.44 6.71 0.08
N GLY A 156 4.11 5.42 -0.08
CA GLY A 156 5.04 4.29 -0.04
C GLY A 156 4.92 3.41 -1.28
N ALA A 157 4.89 2.09 -1.09
CA ALA A 157 4.62 1.14 -2.15
C ALA A 157 3.24 1.42 -2.78
N LEU A 158 3.20 1.53 -4.12
CA LEU A 158 1.95 1.72 -4.85
C LEU A 158 1.07 0.47 -4.82
N PRO A 159 1.59 -0.75 -5.06
CA PRO A 159 0.77 -1.96 -4.97
C PRO A 159 0.58 -2.37 -3.50
N ALA A 160 -0.67 -2.40 -3.03
CA ALA A 160 -1.02 -2.92 -1.71
C ALA A 160 -0.59 -4.39 -1.53
N TRP A 161 -0.53 -5.14 -2.64
CA TRP A 161 -0.05 -6.51 -2.71
C TRP A 161 1.37 -6.69 -2.19
N PHE A 162 2.20 -5.66 -2.10
CA PHE A 162 3.52 -5.80 -1.48
C PHE A 162 3.43 -6.23 -0.01
N SER A 163 2.35 -5.88 0.69
CA SER A 163 2.21 -6.15 2.13
C SER A 163 1.63 -7.54 2.41
N MET A 164 2.49 -8.48 2.78
CA MET A 164 2.06 -9.74 3.40
C MET A 164 1.23 -9.51 4.68
N SER A 165 1.47 -8.42 5.40
CA SER A 165 0.73 -8.10 6.62
C SER A 165 -0.74 -7.82 6.32
N ILE A 166 -1.06 -7.08 5.24
CA ILE A 166 -2.45 -6.85 4.82
C ILE A 166 -3.14 -8.20 4.56
N ALA A 167 -2.50 -9.09 3.79
CA ALA A 167 -3.06 -10.40 3.49
C ALA A 167 -3.35 -11.21 4.76
N ARG A 168 -2.38 -11.30 5.69
CA ARG A 168 -2.53 -12.04 6.95
C ARG A 168 -3.58 -11.43 7.88
N LEU A 169 -3.66 -10.10 7.95
CA LEU A 169 -4.64 -9.40 8.77
C LEU A 169 -6.07 -9.61 8.24
N LYS A 170 -6.25 -9.68 6.91
CA LYS A 170 -7.54 -10.03 6.30
C LYS A 170 -7.92 -11.48 6.54
N ASP A 171 -6.98 -12.41 6.35
CA ASP A 171 -7.18 -13.85 6.60
C ASP A 171 -7.57 -14.13 8.06
N ALA A 172 -6.93 -13.45 9.01
CA ALA A 172 -7.27 -13.52 10.43
C ALA A 172 -8.59 -12.79 10.80
N GLY A 173 -9.29 -12.17 9.84
CA GLY A 173 -10.49 -11.37 10.09
C GLY A 173 -10.26 -10.07 10.86
N ALA A 174 -9.01 -9.73 11.17
CA ALA A 174 -8.65 -8.52 11.92
C ALA A 174 -8.86 -7.25 11.07
N LEU A 175 -8.64 -7.33 9.77
CA LEU A 175 -8.86 -6.28 8.79
C LEU A 175 -9.99 -6.67 7.83
N ALA A 176 -11.00 -5.81 7.68
CA ALA A 176 -12.17 -6.12 6.86
C ALA A 176 -11.92 -5.94 5.36
N ALA A 177 -11.18 -4.89 4.98
CA ALA A 177 -10.85 -4.54 3.60
C ALA A 177 -9.76 -3.46 3.57
N THR A 178 -9.14 -3.30 2.41
CA THR A 178 -8.20 -2.23 2.09
C THR A 178 -8.78 -1.39 0.94
N VAL A 179 -8.73 -0.06 1.08
CA VAL A 179 -9.03 0.90 0.00
C VAL A 179 -7.73 1.58 -0.39
N THR A 180 -7.36 1.53 -1.66
CA THR A 180 -6.17 2.22 -2.19
C THR A 180 -6.53 3.55 -2.82
N ALA A 181 -5.75 4.59 -2.53
CA ALA A 181 -6.04 5.96 -2.94
C ALA A 181 -4.86 6.60 -3.71
N GLY A 182 -5.15 7.60 -4.53
CA GLY A 182 -4.10 8.31 -5.29
C GLY A 182 -3.52 7.43 -6.40
N GLN A 183 -2.20 7.24 -6.42
CA GLN A 183 -1.50 6.32 -7.31
C GLN A 183 -1.38 4.89 -6.79
N ALA A 184 -1.77 4.62 -5.53
CA ALA A 184 -1.77 3.28 -4.99
C ALA A 184 -2.92 2.46 -5.60
N PHE A 185 -2.71 1.14 -5.67
CA PHE A 185 -3.64 0.18 -6.27
C PHE A 185 -3.48 -1.23 -5.67
N GLY A 186 -4.38 -2.14 -6.04
CA GLY A 186 -4.45 -3.50 -5.52
C GLY A 186 -5.25 -3.62 -4.23
N GLY A 187 -6.10 -2.63 -3.93
CA GLY A 187 -7.04 -2.68 -2.81
C GLY A 187 -8.27 -3.55 -3.11
N ASP A 188 -9.10 -3.77 -2.09
CA ASP A 188 -10.46 -4.31 -2.29
C ASP A 188 -11.37 -3.30 -3.00
N LEU A 189 -11.10 -2.00 -2.80
CA LEU A 189 -11.66 -0.91 -3.57
C LEU A 189 -10.54 0.06 -3.96
N GLU A 190 -10.71 0.69 -5.12
CA GLU A 190 -9.83 1.72 -5.63
C GLU A 190 -10.51 3.07 -5.51
N ALA A 191 -9.78 4.12 -5.14
CA ALA A 191 -10.30 5.47 -5.04
C ALA A 191 -9.35 6.48 -5.69
N VAL A 192 -9.91 7.55 -6.27
CA VAL A 192 -9.11 8.63 -6.84
C VAL A 192 -8.32 9.36 -5.76
N THR A 193 -8.93 9.61 -4.60
CA THR A 193 -8.33 10.38 -3.51
C THR A 193 -8.52 9.71 -2.16
N VAL A 194 -7.80 10.18 -1.14
CA VAL A 194 -8.02 9.77 0.25
C VAL A 194 -9.44 10.08 0.72
N HIS A 195 -10.01 11.21 0.27
CA HIS A 195 -11.38 11.61 0.62
C HIS A 195 -12.40 10.59 0.13
N THR A 196 -12.37 10.27 -1.18
CA THR A 196 -13.26 9.27 -1.76
C THR A 196 -12.97 7.86 -1.23
N GLY A 197 -11.71 7.57 -0.86
CA GLY A 197 -11.34 6.33 -0.18
C GLY A 197 -11.95 6.18 1.22
N LEU A 198 -11.96 7.26 2.01
CA LEU A 198 -12.62 7.30 3.32
C LEU A 198 -14.15 7.19 3.20
N LEU A 199 -14.74 7.87 2.22
CA LEU A 199 -16.17 7.75 1.93
C LEU A 199 -16.53 6.33 1.49
N ALA A 200 -15.71 5.70 0.65
CA ALA A 200 -15.89 4.30 0.25
C ALA A 200 -15.76 3.35 1.46
N ALA A 201 -14.78 3.57 2.34
CA ALA A 201 -14.64 2.82 3.57
C ALA A 201 -15.91 2.91 4.43
N ARG A 202 -16.47 4.12 4.62
CA ARG A 202 -17.66 4.34 5.43
C ARG A 202 -18.94 3.82 4.78
N LEU A 203 -19.22 4.22 3.54
CA LEU A 203 -20.54 4.08 2.92
C LEU A 203 -20.71 2.76 2.15
N ILE A 204 -19.62 2.26 1.54
CA ILE A 204 -19.65 1.02 0.75
C ILE A 204 -19.24 -0.15 1.64
N LEU A 205 -18.08 -0.03 2.27
CA LEU A 205 -17.53 -1.07 3.13
C LEU A 205 -18.11 -1.02 4.55
N ARG A 206 -18.97 -0.06 4.90
CA ARG A 206 -19.63 0.02 6.22
C ARG A 206 -18.65 -0.05 7.39
N ALA A 207 -17.50 0.62 7.26
CA ALA A 207 -16.51 0.66 8.32
C ALA A 207 -17.07 1.34 9.58
N ASP A 208 -16.76 0.76 10.73
CA ASP A 208 -16.95 1.36 12.05
C ASP A 208 -15.75 2.25 12.43
N ALA A 209 -14.58 1.94 11.87
CA ALA A 209 -13.36 2.72 12.01
C ALA A 209 -12.48 2.54 10.77
N ALA A 210 -11.72 3.57 10.41
CA ALA A 210 -10.68 3.47 9.40
C ALA A 210 -9.29 3.62 10.02
N VAL A 211 -8.31 2.87 9.52
CA VAL A 211 -6.88 3.16 9.72
C VAL A 211 -6.37 3.76 8.43
N LEU A 212 -5.72 4.91 8.49
CA LEU A 212 -5.18 5.61 7.33
C LEU A 212 -3.66 5.75 7.52
N ALA A 213 -2.90 5.04 6.71
CA ALA A 213 -1.45 5.13 6.70
C ALA A 213 -0.90 4.76 5.33
N GLN A 214 0.23 5.32 4.93
CA GLN A 214 0.94 4.91 3.70
C GLN A 214 1.27 3.41 3.67
N GLY A 215 1.48 2.88 2.46
CA GLY A 215 1.98 1.51 2.26
C GLY A 215 3.42 1.29 2.76
N PRO A 216 3.94 0.04 2.70
CA PRO A 216 5.33 -0.25 3.07
C PRO A 216 6.35 0.56 2.25
N GLY A 217 7.58 0.71 2.76
CA GLY A 217 8.65 1.39 2.01
C GLY A 217 8.65 2.90 2.16
N ASN A 218 8.52 3.39 3.40
CA ASN A 218 8.60 4.81 3.73
C ASN A 218 9.82 5.48 3.08
N LEU A 219 9.56 6.45 2.19
CA LEU A 219 10.57 7.32 1.62
C LEU A 219 10.99 8.39 2.65
N GLY A 220 12.28 8.63 2.79
CA GLY A 220 12.81 9.61 3.73
C GLY A 220 14.21 10.08 3.39
N THR A 221 14.51 11.30 3.81
CA THR A 221 15.80 11.97 3.74
C THR A 221 16.12 12.54 5.13
N GLY A 222 17.30 13.13 5.32
CA GLY A 222 17.67 13.78 6.57
C GLY A 222 17.06 15.18 6.79
N THR A 223 16.18 15.64 5.89
CA THR A 223 15.59 16.99 5.98
C THR A 223 14.27 16.96 6.76
N ARG A 224 13.93 18.07 7.43
CA ARG A 224 12.75 18.17 8.30
C ARG A 224 11.45 17.69 7.66
N TRP A 225 11.21 18.02 6.40
CA TRP A 225 9.97 17.71 5.68
C TRP A 225 10.13 16.57 4.66
N GLY A 226 11.36 16.10 4.44
CA GLY A 226 11.67 15.16 3.39
C GLY A 226 11.40 13.72 3.80
N PHE A 227 10.18 13.39 4.21
CA PHE A 227 9.72 12.04 4.50
C PHE A 227 8.25 11.87 4.14
N SER A 228 7.90 10.72 3.57
CA SER A 228 6.56 10.39 3.08
C SER A 228 5.48 10.40 4.17
N GLY A 229 5.84 10.04 5.41
CA GLY A 229 4.93 10.09 6.56
C GLY A 229 4.39 11.49 6.90
N VAL A 230 4.92 12.57 6.30
CA VAL A 230 4.40 13.94 6.45
C VAL A 230 2.94 14.04 6.00
N ALA A 231 2.53 13.19 5.04
CA ALA A 231 1.16 13.12 4.54
C ALA A 231 0.12 12.77 5.63
N ALA A 232 0.56 12.34 6.82
CA ALA A 232 -0.33 12.16 7.97
C ALA A 232 -1.08 13.45 8.34
N GLY A 233 -0.49 14.64 8.14
CA GLY A 233 -1.18 15.91 8.34
C GLY A 233 -2.33 16.13 7.35
N GLU A 234 -2.10 15.81 6.07
CA GLU A 234 -3.12 15.86 5.02
C GLU A 234 -4.24 14.84 5.27
N ALA A 235 -3.90 13.66 5.79
CA ALA A 235 -4.87 12.64 6.17
C ALA A 235 -5.78 13.10 7.33
N VAL A 236 -5.24 13.78 8.33
CA VAL A 236 -6.03 14.40 9.41
C VAL A 236 -6.97 15.46 8.84
N ASN A 237 -6.49 16.30 7.93
CA ASN A 237 -7.32 17.29 7.25
C ASN A 237 -8.46 16.63 6.47
N ALA A 238 -8.18 15.62 5.64
CA ALA A 238 -9.17 14.92 4.84
C ALA A 238 -10.27 14.28 5.69
N ALA A 239 -9.90 13.61 6.78
CA ALA A 239 -10.86 13.03 7.72
C ALA A 239 -11.72 14.10 8.41
N SER A 240 -11.12 15.24 8.78
CA SER A 240 -11.82 16.36 9.43
C SER A 240 -12.82 17.05 8.50
N VAL A 241 -12.42 17.33 7.25
CA VAL A 241 -13.28 17.99 6.25
C VAL A 241 -14.53 17.18 5.95
N LEU A 242 -14.44 15.84 5.98
CA LEU A 242 -15.58 14.94 5.79
C LEU A 242 -16.35 14.67 7.10
N GLY A 243 -16.18 15.45 8.16
CA GLY A 243 -16.91 15.28 9.42
C GLY A 243 -16.58 13.98 10.17
N GLY A 244 -15.42 13.38 9.93
CA GLY A 244 -14.90 12.25 10.69
C GLY A 244 -14.25 12.67 12.01
N ARG A 245 -13.72 11.70 12.74
CA ARG A 245 -12.97 11.92 14.00
C ARG A 245 -11.51 11.48 13.83
N PRO A 246 -10.61 12.34 13.35
CA PRO A 246 -9.21 11.97 13.18
C PRO A 246 -8.54 11.72 14.55
N VAL A 247 -7.76 10.65 14.63
CA VAL A 247 -6.94 10.28 15.78
C VAL A 247 -5.51 10.06 15.30
N GLY A 248 -4.60 10.99 15.62
CA GLY A 248 -3.18 10.84 15.27
C GLY A 248 -2.50 9.79 16.14
N SER A 249 -2.05 8.70 15.53
CA SER A 249 -1.20 7.71 16.18
C SER A 249 0.21 8.27 16.31
N LEU A 250 0.70 8.35 17.54
CA LEU A 250 2.06 8.79 17.84
C LEU A 250 3.02 7.61 17.83
N ARG A 251 4.15 7.79 17.16
CA ARG A 251 5.28 6.85 17.30
C ARG A 251 6.11 7.29 18.49
N VAL A 252 6.12 6.48 19.54
CA VAL A 252 6.95 6.68 20.73
C VAL A 252 8.03 5.61 20.74
N SER A 253 9.27 6.03 20.95
CA SER A 253 10.41 5.11 21.04
C SER A 253 11.27 5.49 22.23
N GLU A 254 11.79 4.48 22.92
CA GLU A 254 12.87 4.60 23.90
C GLU A 254 14.06 3.69 23.52
N GLY A 255 13.97 3.00 22.37
CA GLY A 255 14.94 1.98 21.96
C GLY A 255 16.29 2.55 21.48
N ASP A 256 16.33 3.83 21.12
CA ASP A 256 17.55 4.56 20.75
C ASP A 256 17.77 5.67 21.76
N ARG A 257 18.85 5.57 22.55
CA ARG A 257 19.15 6.45 23.68
C ARG A 257 19.60 7.86 23.26
N ARG A 258 19.71 8.14 21.97
CA ARG A 258 19.98 9.50 21.47
C ARG A 258 18.75 10.38 21.73
N GLU A 259 18.97 11.57 22.28
CA GLU A 259 17.93 12.49 22.78
C GLU A 259 16.75 12.71 21.82
N ARG A 260 17.02 12.87 20.50
CA ARG A 260 15.99 13.07 19.47
C ARG A 260 15.14 11.83 19.12
N HIS A 261 15.52 10.67 19.64
CA HIS A 261 14.87 9.38 19.40
C HIS A 261 14.17 8.82 20.66
N ILE A 262 14.16 9.61 21.74
CA ILE A 262 13.44 9.35 22.98
C ILE A 262 12.15 10.16 22.99
N GLY A 263 11.04 9.52 23.33
CA GLY A 263 9.73 10.16 23.41
C GLY A 263 9.01 10.20 22.06
N VAL A 264 8.19 11.23 21.83
CA VAL A 264 7.39 11.35 20.62
C VAL A 264 8.30 11.61 19.41
N SER A 265 8.16 10.79 18.38
CA SER A 265 8.89 10.91 17.12
C SER A 265 8.77 12.32 16.54
N HIS A 266 9.91 12.93 16.20
CA HIS A 266 9.93 14.24 15.54
C HIS A 266 9.16 14.25 14.20
N HIS A 267 9.05 13.10 13.51
CA HIS A 267 8.18 12.96 12.33
C HIS A 267 6.71 13.17 12.70
N SER A 268 6.24 12.63 13.83
CA SER A 268 4.87 12.80 14.29
C SER A 268 4.62 14.25 14.70
N LEU A 269 5.55 14.89 15.42
CA LEU A 269 5.46 16.31 15.76
C LEU A 269 5.43 17.19 14.50
N THR A 270 6.26 16.87 13.50
CA THR A 270 6.31 17.63 12.25
C THR A 270 5.04 17.47 11.41
N ALA A 271 4.49 16.24 11.34
CA ALA A 271 3.33 15.95 10.51
C ALA A 271 2.00 16.41 11.13
N TYR A 272 1.85 16.30 12.46
CA TYR A 272 0.60 16.64 13.15
C TYR A 272 0.53 18.09 13.64
N GLY A 273 1.68 18.75 13.87
CA GLY A 273 1.76 20.11 14.44
C GLY A 273 1.95 20.10 15.95
#